data_AF-A0A257WWU9-F1
#
_entry.id   AF-A0A257WWU9-F1
#
_cell.length_a   1.000
_cell.length_b   1.000
_cell.length_c   1.000
_cell.angle_alpha   90.00
_cell.angle_beta   90.00
_cell.angle_gamma   90.00
#
_symmetry.space_group_name_H-M   'P 1'
#
loop_
_entity.id
_entity.type
_entity.pdbx_description
1 polymer ?
#
loop_
_entity_poly.entity_id
_entity_poly.type
_entity_poly.pdbx_seq_one_letter_code
_entity_poly.pdbx_strand_id
1 'polypeptide(L)'
;MTKTGPTEGQDDVILDWEAGDQFNFPQVSIYSILPMSYSEFAADSYAQALAIANQHISGPGAAYVAAQVGADVIVFADTNGDRSDGADIAVVLAGTSLNEIGLENFV
;
A
#
# COMPACT_ATOMS: atom_id res chain seq x y z
N MET A 1 12.15 20.41 1.33
CA MET A 1 10.68 20.50 1.16
C MET A 1 10.09 19.42 2.04
N THR A 2 9.05 19.70 2.82
CA THR A 2 8.36 18.67 3.60
C THR A 2 7.73 17.71 2.60
N LYS A 3 7.95 16.40 2.78
CA LYS A 3 7.32 15.37 1.98
C LYS A 3 5.79 15.51 2.08
N THR A 4 5.08 15.46 0.96
CA THR A 4 3.62 15.32 0.95
C THR A 4 3.32 13.83 0.96
N GLY A 5 2.70 13.33 2.02
CA GLY A 5 2.25 11.93 2.12
C GLY A 5 0.94 11.70 1.36
N PRO A 6 0.42 10.46 1.42
CA PRO A 6 -0.83 10.07 0.76
C PRO A 6 -1.98 11.02 1.12
N THR A 7 -2.76 11.44 0.12
CA THR A 7 -3.85 12.40 0.31
C THR A 7 -5.03 12.04 -0.59
N GLU A 8 -6.16 11.70 0.03
CA GLU A 8 -7.37 11.30 -0.68
C GLU A 8 -7.75 12.31 -1.78
N GLY A 9 -7.97 11.78 -3.00
CA GLY A 9 -8.28 12.58 -4.18
C GLY A 9 -7.08 13.21 -4.89
N GLN A 10 -5.86 12.97 -4.41
CA GLN A 10 -4.60 13.34 -5.07
C GLN A 10 -3.75 12.13 -5.47
N ASP A 11 -4.08 10.95 -4.94
CA ASP A 11 -3.40 9.69 -5.21
C ASP A 11 -3.73 9.14 -6.61
N ASP A 12 -2.86 8.29 -7.15
CA ASP A 12 -3.10 7.63 -8.44
C ASP A 12 -4.24 6.61 -8.33
N VAL A 13 -5.02 6.48 -9.41
CA VAL A 13 -6.16 5.56 -9.48
C VAL A 13 -6.02 4.64 -10.69
N ILE A 14 -6.02 3.33 -10.45
CA ILE A 14 -6.06 2.27 -11.46
C ILE A 14 -7.51 1.80 -11.58
N LEU A 15 -8.05 1.82 -12.80
CA LEU A 15 -9.47 1.53 -13.07
C LEU A 15 -9.72 0.10 -13.60
N ASP A 16 -8.65 -0.60 -13.96
CA ASP A 16 -8.66 -1.86 -14.70
C ASP A 16 -7.68 -2.89 -14.13
N TRP A 17 -7.42 -2.83 -12.81
CA TRP A 17 -6.54 -3.78 -12.15
C TRP A 17 -7.03 -5.23 -12.32
N GLU A 18 -6.10 -6.12 -12.67
CA GLU A 18 -6.31 -7.56 -12.74
C GLU A 18 -5.34 -8.29 -11.79
N ALA A 19 -5.72 -9.49 -11.31
CA ALA A 19 -4.89 -10.27 -10.38
C ALA A 19 -3.49 -10.65 -10.91
N GLY A 20 -3.26 -10.54 -12.22
CA GLY A 20 -1.95 -10.74 -12.85
C GLY A 20 -1.07 -9.50 -12.92
N ASP A 21 -1.59 -8.32 -12.57
CA ASP A 21 -0.86 -7.05 -12.63
C ASP A 21 0.20 -6.96 -11.54
N GLN A 22 1.19 -6.09 -11.77
CA GLN A 22 2.33 -5.95 -10.86
C GLN A 22 2.66 -4.50 -10.57
N PHE A 23 2.97 -4.25 -9.30
CA PHE A 23 3.67 -3.06 -8.83
C PHE A 23 5.17 -3.30 -8.79
N ASN A 24 5.93 -2.37 -9.36
CA ASN A 24 7.38 -2.33 -9.24
C ASN A 24 7.77 -1.03 -8.53
N PHE A 25 8.34 -1.18 -7.34
CA PHE A 25 8.96 -0.09 -6.61
C PHE A 25 10.45 -0.39 -6.47
N PRO A 26 11.34 0.30 -7.21
CA PRO A 26 12.77 -0.05 -7.29
C PRO A 26 13.50 -0.11 -5.94
N GLN A 27 12.93 0.50 -4.91
CA GLN A 27 13.51 0.62 -3.58
C GLN A 27 13.01 -0.47 -2.61
N VAL A 28 12.04 -1.30 -3.03
CA VAL A 28 11.37 -2.27 -2.17
C VAL A 28 11.37 -3.65 -2.83
N SER A 29 12.28 -4.52 -2.40
CA SER A 29 12.27 -5.93 -2.83
C SER A 29 11.46 -6.78 -1.85
N ILE A 30 10.41 -7.44 -2.34
CA ILE A 30 9.69 -8.46 -1.54
C ILE A 30 10.54 -9.69 -1.21
N TYR A 31 11.64 -9.91 -1.94
CA TYR A 31 12.54 -11.05 -1.74
C TYR A 31 13.57 -10.85 -0.62
N SER A 32 13.50 -9.73 0.09
CA SER A 32 14.33 -9.48 1.29
C SER A 32 13.77 -10.24 2.52
N ILE A 33 14.00 -11.56 2.56
CA ILE A 33 14.00 -12.58 3.65
C ILE A 33 13.44 -12.29 5.07
N LEU A 34 12.58 -11.31 5.31
CA LEU A 34 11.91 -11.09 6.59
C LEU A 34 10.39 -10.99 6.37
N PRO A 35 9.59 -11.69 7.21
CA PRO A 35 8.27 -12.21 6.83
C PRO A 35 7.12 -11.19 6.79
N MET A 36 7.35 -9.89 6.60
CA MET A 36 6.25 -8.90 6.67
C MET A 36 6.33 -7.79 5.63
N SER A 37 6.98 -7.95 4.47
CA SER A 37 7.00 -6.89 3.44
C SER A 37 5.61 -6.46 2.96
N TYR A 38 4.58 -7.24 3.22
CA TYR A 38 3.19 -7.01 2.81
C TYR A 38 2.21 -7.31 3.95
N SER A 39 1.15 -6.52 4.05
CA SER A 39 0.06 -6.71 5.01
C SER A 39 -1.27 -6.30 4.40
N GLU A 40 -2.35 -6.98 4.80
CA GLU A 40 -3.71 -6.72 4.35
C GLU A 40 -4.65 -6.46 5.52
N PHE A 41 -5.59 -5.53 5.36
CA PHE A 41 -6.67 -5.31 6.31
C PHE A 41 -7.88 -4.64 5.66
N ALA A 42 -8.99 -4.51 6.38
CA ALA A 42 -10.16 -3.74 5.96
C ALA A 42 -10.37 -2.51 6.85
N ALA A 43 -10.88 -1.42 6.28
CA ALA A 43 -11.22 -0.19 6.98
C ALA A 43 -12.49 0.45 6.41
N ASP A 44 -13.13 1.30 7.22
CA ASP A 44 -14.39 1.97 6.90
C ASP A 44 -14.19 3.27 6.09
N SER A 45 -12.96 3.79 6.03
CA SER A 45 -12.64 5.04 5.33
C SER A 45 -11.17 5.14 4.95
N TYR A 46 -10.86 5.99 3.98
CA TYR A 46 -9.49 6.33 3.58
C TYR A 46 -8.65 6.79 4.78
N ALA A 47 -9.19 7.71 5.59
CA ALA A 47 -8.47 8.27 6.74
C ALA A 47 -8.10 7.20 7.78
N GLN A 48 -9.01 6.25 8.04
CA GLN A 48 -8.73 5.12 8.92
C GLN A 48 -7.71 4.15 8.29
N ALA A 49 -7.84 3.88 6.99
CA ALA A 49 -6.90 3.03 6.26
C ALA A 49 -5.47 3.59 6.33
N LEU A 50 -5.29 4.88 6.03
CA LEU A 50 -3.98 5.53 6.11
C LEU A 50 -3.39 5.47 7.53
N ALA A 51 -4.21 5.67 8.57
CA ALA A 51 -3.74 5.60 9.96
C ALA A 51 -3.23 4.19 10.33
N ILE A 52 -3.94 3.14 9.92
CA ILE A 52 -3.55 1.75 10.18
C ILE A 52 -2.34 1.35 9.32
N ALA A 53 -2.33 1.74 8.04
CA ALA A 53 -1.20 1.49 7.14
C ALA A 53 0.09 2.10 7.67
N ASN A 54 0.05 3.35 8.17
CA ASN A 54 1.20 3.98 8.79
C ASN A 54 1.72 3.20 10.02
N GLN A 55 0.83 2.60 10.82
CA GLN A 55 1.25 1.74 11.94
C GLN A 55 1.93 0.46 11.44
N HIS A 56 1.38 -0.15 10.40
CA HIS A 56 1.93 -1.37 9.80
C HIS A 56 3.28 -1.13 9.11
N ILE A 57 3.49 0.05 8.52
CA ILE A 57 4.74 0.43 7.85
C ILE A 57 5.81 0.88 8.83
N SER A 58 5.41 1.57 9.92
CA SER A 58 6.38 2.15 10.86
C SER A 58 7.32 1.11 11.50
N GLY A 59 8.60 1.47 11.68
CA GLY A 59 9.60 0.64 12.36
C GLY A 59 10.16 -0.48 11.47
N PRO A 60 10.33 -1.74 11.93
CA PRO A 60 10.68 -2.88 11.08
C PRO A 60 9.47 -3.44 10.30
N GLY A 61 8.43 -2.62 10.11
CA GLY A 61 7.13 -3.00 9.58
C GLY A 61 7.13 -3.32 8.08
N ALA A 62 5.92 -3.46 7.55
CA ALA A 62 5.69 -3.77 6.15
C ALA A 62 6.17 -2.67 5.21
N ALA A 63 6.58 -3.07 4.01
CA ALA A 63 6.90 -2.09 2.96
C ALA A 63 5.64 -1.72 2.16
N TYR A 64 4.69 -2.65 2.10
CA TYR A 64 3.42 -2.52 1.41
C TYR A 64 2.27 -2.88 2.34
N VAL A 65 1.18 -2.13 2.25
CA VAL A 65 -0.05 -2.44 2.96
C VAL A 65 -1.24 -2.21 2.05
N ALA A 66 -2.03 -3.25 1.81
CA ALA A 66 -3.28 -3.15 1.07
C ALA A 66 -4.47 -3.07 2.04
N ALA A 67 -5.34 -2.08 1.83
CA ALA A 67 -6.52 -1.85 2.65
C ALA A 67 -7.78 -1.94 1.80
N GLN A 68 -8.72 -2.82 2.15
CA GLN A 68 -10.07 -2.75 1.58
C GLN A 68 -10.83 -1.57 2.20
N VAL A 69 -11.30 -0.65 1.37
CA VAL A 69 -12.20 0.44 1.76
C VAL A 69 -13.40 0.46 0.82
N GLY A 70 -14.57 0.06 1.34
CA GLY A 70 -15.75 -0.09 0.50
C GLY A 70 -15.53 -1.12 -0.62
N ALA A 71 -15.64 -0.68 -1.87
CA ALA A 71 -15.43 -1.51 -3.05
C ALA A 71 -14.03 -1.41 -3.66
N ASP A 72 -13.15 -0.60 -3.05
CA ASP A 72 -11.81 -0.31 -3.58
C ASP A 72 -10.75 -0.91 -2.67
N VAL A 73 -9.57 -1.20 -3.24
CA VAL A 73 -8.35 -1.48 -2.48
C VAL A 73 -7.44 -0.26 -2.56
N ILE A 74 -6.88 0.16 -1.43
CA ILE A 74 -5.86 1.19 -1.37
C ILE A 74 -4.54 0.55 -1.00
N VAL A 75 -3.53 0.70 -1.86
CA VAL A 75 -2.17 0.21 -1.63
C VAL A 75 -1.32 1.35 -1.12
N PHE A 76 -0.82 1.22 0.11
CA PHE A 76 0.12 2.13 0.73
C PHE A 76 1.53 1.53 0.66
N ALA A 77 2.53 2.35 0.32
CA ALA A 77 3.92 1.88 0.23
C ALA A 77 4.90 2.87 0.85
N ASP A 78 5.91 2.36 1.57
CA ASP A 78 7.15 3.10 1.83
C ASP A 78 8.09 2.86 0.64
N THR A 79 8.42 3.94 -0.07
CA THR A 79 9.20 3.93 -1.31
C THR A 79 10.60 4.47 -1.13
N ASN A 80 10.96 4.98 0.05
CA ASN A 80 12.23 5.62 0.33
C ASN A 80 13.06 4.83 1.36
N GLY A 81 12.46 3.83 2.01
CA GLY A 81 13.08 2.92 2.97
C GLY A 81 13.24 3.49 4.38
N ASP A 82 12.86 4.75 4.59
CA ASP A 82 12.73 5.43 5.87
C ASP A 82 11.37 5.05 6.49
N ARG A 83 11.34 3.86 7.08
CA ARG A 83 10.16 3.34 7.79
C ARG A 83 9.78 4.14 9.04
N SER A 84 10.32 5.34 9.28
CA SER A 84 10.02 6.13 10.48
C SER A 84 8.78 7.02 10.34
N ASP A 85 8.35 7.33 9.11
CA ASP A 85 7.25 8.27 8.84
C ASP A 85 6.01 7.67 8.15
N GLY A 86 6.02 6.36 7.87
CA GLY A 86 4.86 5.62 7.38
C GLY A 86 4.81 5.52 5.87
N ALA A 87 3.61 5.55 5.30
CA ALA A 87 3.41 5.43 3.86
C ALA A 87 3.93 6.67 3.12
N ASP A 88 4.68 6.43 2.06
CA ASP A 88 5.16 7.46 1.17
C ASP A 88 4.13 7.90 0.12
N ILE A 89 3.39 6.92 -0.38
CA ILE A 89 2.43 7.03 -1.46
C ILE A 89 1.21 6.15 -1.18
N ALA A 90 0.10 6.45 -1.84
CA ALA A 90 -1.02 5.54 -1.99
C ALA A 90 -1.37 5.39 -3.47
N VAL A 91 -1.92 4.23 -3.82
CA VAL A 91 -2.54 3.95 -5.12
C VAL A 91 -3.90 3.32 -4.87
N VAL A 92 -4.94 3.82 -5.52
CA VAL A 92 -6.31 3.28 -5.41
C VAL A 92 -6.56 2.32 -6.57
N LEU A 93 -6.96 1.10 -6.25
CA LEU A 93 -7.47 0.11 -7.18
C LEU A 93 -8.99 0.16 -7.14
N ALA A 94 -9.57 0.88 -8.11
CA ALA A 94 -11.00 1.17 -8.12
C ALA A 94 -11.82 -0.08 -8.49
N GLY A 95 -12.80 -0.42 -7.67
CA GLY A 95 -13.66 -1.59 -7.86
C GLY A 95 -12.97 -2.93 -7.64
N THR A 96 -11.77 -2.94 -7.05
CA THR A 96 -10.96 -4.12 -6.79
C THR A 96 -11.15 -4.61 -5.35
N SER A 97 -11.12 -5.93 -5.14
CA SER A 97 -11.13 -6.52 -3.80
C SER A 97 -9.82 -7.22 -3.44
N LEU A 98 -9.58 -7.39 -2.12
CA LEU A 98 -8.33 -7.99 -1.61
C LEU A 98 -8.07 -9.43 -2.07
N ASN A 99 -9.03 -10.13 -2.67
CA ASN A 99 -8.78 -11.43 -3.30
C ASN A 99 -8.12 -11.33 -4.69
N GLU A 100 -7.94 -10.12 -5.24
CA GLU A 100 -7.32 -9.83 -6.52
C GLU A 100 -5.93 -9.20 -6.39
N ILE A 101 -5.42 -9.08 -5.16
CA ILE A 101 -4.07 -8.62 -4.88
C ILE A 101 -3.46 -9.49 -3.77
N GLY A 102 -2.16 -9.69 -3.83
CA GLY A 102 -1.40 -10.46 -2.87
C GLY A 102 0.08 -10.14 -2.97
N LEU A 103 0.88 -10.86 -2.18
CA LEU A 103 2.33 -10.65 -2.13
C LEU A 103 2.99 -10.80 -3.51
N GLU A 104 2.50 -11.70 -4.35
CA GLU A 104 3.00 -11.92 -5.72
C GLU A 104 2.84 -10.74 -6.69
N ASN A 105 1.99 -9.76 -6.37
CA ASN A 105 1.80 -8.57 -7.21
C ASN A 105 2.88 -7.51 -7.02
N PHE A 106 3.84 -7.70 -6.12
CA PHE A 106 4.91 -6.73 -5.84
C PHE A 106 6.26 -7.32 -6.27
N VAL A 107 7.02 -6.62 -7.12
CA VAL A 107 8.30 -7.12 -7.70
C VAL A 107 9.51 -6.25 -7.41
#